data_AF-A0A1R0GMK1-F1
#
_entry.id   AF-A0A1R0GMK1-F1
#
_cell.length_a   1.000
_cell.length_b   1.000
_cell.length_c   1.000
_cell.angle_alpha   90.00
_cell.angle_beta   90.00
_cell.angle_gamma   90.00
#
_symmetry.space_group_name_H-M   'P 1'
#
loop_
_entity.id
_entity.type
_entity.pdbx_description
1 polymer ?
#
loop_
_entity_poly.entity_id
_entity_poly.type
_entity_poly.pdbx_seq_one_letter_code
_entity_poly.pdbx_strand_id
1 'polypeptide(L)'
;MNIDNEVPPTIESLDMLTLQLFSSLEDEARNNSEKRLAYFFPTFSSDDSQELIQSPSIQKSNPITVYHSVKTPSDTISFLFWFLNNTNSELSLFFAVQRIKFVTLKFVSSFSEEQKIDLANTILTTLSGFKPGTPRNLVSELSQSLAYTIISGYLCSDVMADFIDKIILQVNKDSPNKIVFLQVLNVIIEELNREIPGNSIPKKERIVSKFKDSKLKDVFSVSLNALKETINNQGLDSVQGY
;
A
#
# COMPACT_ATOMS: atom_id res chain seq x y z
N MET A 1 8.54 29.59 9.65
CA MET A 1 7.12 29.72 9.26
C MET A 1 6.29 29.11 10.38
N ASN A 2 5.25 29.81 10.83
CA ASN A 2 4.38 29.37 11.92
C ASN A 2 3.18 28.64 11.30
N ILE A 3 3.32 27.32 11.08
CA ILE A 3 2.41 26.50 10.27
C ILE A 3 1.12 26.16 11.04
N ASP A 4 1.14 26.34 12.37
CA ASP A 4 0.01 26.05 13.27
C ASP A 4 -1.23 26.94 13.06
N ASN A 5 -1.14 27.98 12.21
CA ASN A 5 -2.23 28.87 11.86
C ASN A 5 -2.74 28.68 10.41
N GLU A 6 -2.27 27.67 9.67
CA GLU A 6 -2.73 27.43 8.30
C GLU A 6 -4.11 26.76 8.25
N VAL A 7 -4.95 27.22 7.30
CA VAL A 7 -6.23 26.60 6.95
C VAL A 7 -5.99 25.13 6.56
N PRO A 8 -6.90 24.19 6.90
CA PRO A 8 -6.77 22.80 6.48
C PRO A 8 -6.46 22.68 4.98
N PRO A 9 -5.52 21.80 4.58
CA PRO A 9 -5.16 21.68 3.18
C PRO A 9 -6.35 21.14 2.37
N THR A 10 -6.67 21.80 1.27
CA THR A 10 -7.59 21.25 0.26
C THR A 10 -6.84 20.28 -0.65
N ILE A 11 -7.56 19.40 -1.36
CA ILE A 11 -6.96 18.48 -2.34
C ILE A 11 -6.17 19.25 -3.39
N GLU A 12 -6.71 20.35 -3.90
CA GLU A 12 -6.05 21.21 -4.90
C GLU A 12 -4.76 21.80 -4.35
N SER A 13 -4.76 22.22 -3.07
CA SER A 13 -3.55 22.74 -2.43
C SER A 13 -2.46 21.67 -2.31
N LEU A 14 -2.83 20.43 -1.98
CA LEU A 14 -1.89 19.30 -1.89
C LEU A 14 -1.38 18.91 -3.27
N ASP A 15 -2.24 18.90 -4.28
CA ASP A 15 -1.87 18.62 -5.67
C ASP A 15 -0.89 19.67 -6.22
N MET A 16 -1.06 20.94 -5.85
CA MET A 16 -0.11 21.99 -6.21
C MET A 16 1.25 21.79 -5.52
N LEU A 17 1.26 21.36 -4.26
CA LEU A 17 2.51 21.09 -3.54
C LEU A 17 3.25 19.88 -4.12
N THR A 18 2.55 18.80 -4.49
CA THR A 18 3.17 17.62 -5.11
C THR A 18 3.70 17.95 -6.50
N LEU A 19 2.95 18.74 -7.29
CA LEU A 19 3.41 19.23 -8.58
C LEU A 19 4.71 20.02 -8.42
N GLN A 20 4.74 21.02 -7.53
CA GLN A 20 5.94 21.82 -7.25
C GLN A 20 7.11 20.97 -6.78
N LEU A 21 6.89 19.97 -5.93
CA LEU A 21 7.93 19.07 -5.42
C LEU A 21 8.66 18.33 -6.56
N PHE A 22 7.91 17.83 -7.56
CA PHE A 22 8.46 16.98 -8.61
C PHE A 22 8.81 17.72 -9.91
N SER A 23 8.17 18.85 -10.21
CA SER A 23 8.30 19.52 -11.50
C SER A 23 8.93 20.91 -11.45
N SER A 24 9.10 21.52 -10.27
CA SER A 24 9.74 22.83 -10.17
C SER A 24 11.23 22.75 -10.52
N LEU A 25 11.72 23.76 -11.26
CA LEU A 25 13.15 23.93 -11.53
C LEU A 25 13.87 24.71 -10.42
N GLU A 26 13.12 25.36 -9.53
CA GLU A 26 13.66 26.13 -8.41
C GLU A 26 13.75 25.27 -7.15
N ASP A 27 14.98 25.11 -6.63
CA ASP A 27 15.24 24.32 -5.43
C ASP A 27 14.53 24.88 -4.19
N GLU A 28 14.39 26.20 -4.07
CA GLU A 28 13.68 26.83 -2.95
C GLU A 28 12.20 26.43 -2.93
N ALA A 29 11.53 26.47 -4.09
CA ALA A 29 10.14 26.06 -4.22
C ALA A 29 9.98 24.56 -3.90
N ARG A 30 10.85 23.69 -4.42
CA ARG A 30 10.84 22.25 -4.10
C ARG A 30 11.00 21.99 -2.61
N ASN A 31 11.99 22.64 -1.98
CA ASN A 31 12.26 22.50 -0.55
C ASN A 31 11.10 23.02 0.31
N ASN A 32 10.43 24.09 -0.11
CA ASN A 32 9.25 24.61 0.57
C ASN A 32 8.09 23.61 0.47
N SER A 33 7.80 23.10 -0.73
CA SER A 33 6.74 22.10 -0.93
C SER A 33 7.02 20.82 -0.15
N GLU A 34 8.27 20.35 -0.13
CA GLU A 34 8.67 19.19 0.68
C GLU A 34 8.39 19.41 2.17
N LYS A 35 8.78 20.57 2.72
CA LYS A 35 8.53 20.90 4.13
C LYS A 35 7.05 20.96 4.47
N ARG A 36 6.22 21.56 3.61
CA ARG A 36 4.77 21.64 3.82
C ARG A 36 4.12 20.26 3.70
N LEU A 37 4.51 19.47 2.72
CA LEU A 37 4.04 18.08 2.59
C LEU A 37 4.49 17.23 3.79
N ALA A 38 5.70 17.42 4.31
CA ALA A 38 6.17 16.72 5.50
C ALA A 38 5.42 17.14 6.77
N TYR A 39 4.93 18.38 6.84
CA TYR A 39 4.06 18.83 7.92
C TYR A 39 2.69 18.13 7.88
N PHE A 40 2.08 18.01 6.70
CA PHE A 40 0.78 17.33 6.54
C PHE A 40 0.89 15.80 6.60
N PHE A 41 2.02 15.24 6.19
CA PHE A 41 2.28 13.80 6.14
C PHE A 41 3.59 13.45 6.86
N PRO A 42 3.63 13.57 8.20
CA PRO A 42 4.85 13.37 8.98
C PRO A 42 5.35 11.93 8.86
N THR A 43 6.68 11.80 8.75
CA THR A 43 7.38 10.52 8.62
C THR A 43 7.85 9.92 9.95
N PHE A 44 7.68 10.65 11.06
CA PHE A 44 8.04 10.32 12.45
C PHE A 44 9.48 9.82 12.64
N SER A 45 10.09 10.08 13.80
CA SER A 45 11.38 9.49 14.19
C SER A 45 11.16 8.10 14.80
N SER A 46 12.16 7.23 14.76
CA SER A 46 12.06 5.89 15.36
C SER A 46 11.84 5.95 16.88
N ASP A 47 12.35 7.01 17.50
CA ASP A 47 12.25 7.29 18.94
C ASP A 47 10.85 7.79 19.36
N ASP A 48 10.02 8.23 18.42
CA ASP A 48 8.65 8.69 18.69
C ASP A 48 7.70 7.52 18.98
N SER A 49 8.17 6.27 18.88
CA SER A 49 7.33 5.06 18.94
C SER A 49 6.74 4.73 20.31
N GLN A 50 7.25 5.33 21.40
CA GLN A 50 6.82 4.99 22.77
C GLN A 50 5.57 5.74 23.26
N GLU A 51 5.14 6.83 22.61
CA GLU A 51 3.91 7.56 22.98
C GLU A 51 2.65 7.14 22.18
N LEU A 52 2.78 6.19 21.25
CA LEU A 52 1.80 5.94 20.16
C LEU A 52 0.78 4.81 20.41
N ILE A 53 0.66 4.31 21.65
CA ILE A 53 -0.08 3.07 21.96
C ILE A 53 -1.62 3.24 21.97
N GLN A 54 -2.15 4.46 21.79
CA GLN A 54 -3.60 4.71 21.82
C GLN A 54 -4.09 5.51 20.61
N SER A 55 -4.22 4.85 19.45
CA SER A 55 -5.03 5.38 18.33
C SER A 55 -6.16 4.39 18.01
N PRO A 56 -7.41 4.88 17.85
CA PRO A 56 -8.51 4.04 17.37
C PRO A 56 -8.34 3.69 15.89
N SER A 57 -9.06 2.66 15.45
CA SER A 57 -9.06 2.01 14.13
C SER A 57 -8.88 2.98 12.93
N ILE A 58 -8.14 2.54 11.89
CA ILE A 58 -7.80 3.29 10.66
C ILE A 58 -9.06 3.71 9.88
N GLN A 59 -10.18 2.98 10.06
CA GLN A 59 -11.49 3.27 9.51
C GLN A 59 -12.51 3.67 10.60
N LYS A 60 -12.65 4.96 10.84
CA LYS A 60 -13.97 5.52 11.18
C LYS A 60 -14.51 6.23 9.95
N SER A 61 -15.70 5.82 9.54
CA SER A 61 -16.53 6.35 8.43
C SER A 61 -16.98 7.81 8.59
N ASN A 62 -16.37 8.55 9.50
CA ASN A 62 -16.48 10.00 9.51
C ASN A 62 -15.30 10.53 8.70
N PRO A 63 -15.46 11.58 7.89
CA PRO A 63 -14.29 12.29 7.40
C PRO A 63 -13.42 12.55 8.63
N ILE A 64 -12.18 12.05 8.62
CA ILE A 64 -11.17 12.61 9.51
C ILE A 64 -11.34 14.09 9.29
N THR A 65 -11.83 14.79 10.31
CA THR A 65 -11.85 16.23 10.28
C THR A 65 -10.38 16.54 10.05
N VAL A 66 -10.07 17.09 8.86
CA VAL A 66 -8.73 17.49 8.38
C VAL A 66 -8.14 18.60 9.28
N TYR A 67 -8.62 18.70 10.52
CA TYR A 67 -8.51 19.75 11.52
C TYR A 67 -7.74 19.30 12.77
N HIS A 68 -7.27 18.05 12.85
CA HIS A 68 -6.37 17.62 13.93
C HIS A 68 -4.97 17.40 13.39
N SER A 69 -3.98 17.91 14.13
CA SER A 69 -2.58 17.63 13.88
C SER A 69 -2.40 16.12 13.79
N VAL A 70 -1.73 15.64 12.74
CA VAL A 70 -1.42 14.23 12.56
C VAL A 70 -0.42 13.84 13.65
N LYS A 71 -0.84 13.01 14.61
CA LYS A 71 -0.02 12.68 15.80
C LYS A 71 0.64 11.33 15.71
N THR A 72 0.06 10.41 14.93
CA THR A 72 0.53 9.04 14.87
C THR A 72 0.78 8.56 13.43
N PRO A 73 1.65 7.56 13.21
CA PRO A 73 1.85 6.94 11.90
C PRO A 73 0.56 6.40 11.30
N SER A 74 -0.36 5.91 12.14
CA SER A 74 -1.69 5.47 11.72
C SER A 74 -2.51 6.63 11.15
N ASP A 75 -2.50 7.79 11.81
CA ASP A 75 -3.19 9.00 11.33
C ASP A 75 -2.62 9.46 9.98
N THR A 76 -1.29 9.45 9.83
CA THR A 76 -0.63 9.77 8.54
C THR A 76 -1.12 8.83 7.44
N ILE A 77 -1.17 7.53 7.70
CA ILE A 77 -1.63 6.53 6.72
C ILE A 77 -3.08 6.77 6.35
N SER A 78 -3.98 6.97 7.32
CA SER A 78 -5.39 7.26 7.03
C SER A 78 -5.55 8.54 6.21
N PHE A 79 -4.79 9.59 6.53
CA PHE A 79 -4.84 10.84 5.78
C PHE A 79 -4.28 10.70 4.35
N LEU A 80 -3.24 9.88 4.17
CA LEU A 80 -2.72 9.54 2.85
C LEU A 80 -3.72 8.74 2.01
N PHE A 81 -4.48 7.81 2.62
CA PHE A 81 -5.57 7.12 1.90
C PHE A 81 -6.71 8.05 1.54
N TRP A 82 -7.07 9.00 2.41
CA TRP A 82 -8.01 10.06 2.05
C TRP A 82 -7.49 10.86 0.85
N PHE A 83 -6.24 11.31 0.87
CA PHE A 83 -5.66 12.08 -0.23
C PHE A 83 -5.63 11.26 -1.53
N LEU A 84 -5.16 10.01 -1.46
CA LEU A 84 -5.10 9.07 -2.58
C LEU A 84 -6.47 8.85 -3.24
N ASN A 85 -7.54 8.76 -2.43
CA ASN A 85 -8.90 8.49 -2.92
C ASN A 85 -9.58 9.74 -3.52
N ASN A 86 -9.04 10.94 -3.30
CA ASN A 86 -9.66 12.20 -3.73
C ASN A 86 -8.84 12.97 -4.78
N THR A 87 -7.55 12.68 -4.95
CA THR A 87 -6.72 13.31 -5.99
C THR A 87 -6.92 12.67 -7.36
N ASN A 88 -6.77 13.49 -8.41
CA ASN A 88 -6.69 13.03 -9.81
C ASN A 88 -5.30 13.24 -10.43
N SER A 89 -4.33 13.76 -9.66
CA SER A 89 -2.97 14.04 -10.12
C SER A 89 -2.10 12.78 -10.04
N GLU A 90 -1.47 12.38 -11.15
CA GLU A 90 -0.56 11.22 -11.17
C GLU A 90 0.62 11.37 -10.20
N LEU A 91 1.15 12.59 -10.08
CA LEU A 91 2.24 12.91 -9.15
C LEU A 91 1.79 12.80 -7.69
N SER A 92 0.55 13.21 -7.40
CA SER A 92 -0.05 13.08 -6.07
C SER A 92 -0.34 11.63 -5.71
N LEU A 93 -0.88 10.85 -6.66
CA LEU A 93 -1.07 9.41 -6.49
C LEU A 93 0.26 8.74 -6.17
N PHE A 94 1.31 9.05 -6.94
CA PHE A 94 2.65 8.53 -6.73
C PHE A 94 3.22 8.92 -5.36
N PHE A 95 3.13 10.20 -4.99
CA PHE A 95 3.54 10.68 -3.67
C PHE A 95 2.84 9.91 -2.55
N ALA A 96 1.51 9.78 -2.64
CA ALA A 96 0.71 9.16 -1.60
C ALA A 96 1.08 7.68 -1.40
N VAL A 97 1.17 6.89 -2.48
CA VAL A 97 1.54 5.47 -2.36
C VAL A 97 2.97 5.27 -1.85
N GLN A 98 3.92 6.11 -2.28
CA GLN A 98 5.30 6.05 -1.79
C GLN A 98 5.37 6.37 -0.29
N ARG A 99 4.61 7.38 0.15
CA ARG A 99 4.60 7.77 1.56
C ARG A 99 3.90 6.71 2.42
N ILE A 100 2.80 6.11 1.94
CA ILE A 100 2.14 4.97 2.60
C ILE A 100 3.15 3.83 2.79
N LYS A 101 3.90 3.48 1.74
CA LYS A 101 4.94 2.45 1.82
C LYS A 101 5.98 2.79 2.85
N PHE A 102 6.51 4.01 2.83
CA PHE A 102 7.53 4.46 3.77
C PHE A 102 7.07 4.34 5.23
N VAL A 103 5.88 4.85 5.55
CA VAL A 103 5.34 4.84 6.92
C VAL A 103 5.03 3.40 7.35
N THR A 104 4.48 2.59 6.46
CA THR A 104 4.20 1.16 6.71
C THR A 104 5.49 0.40 7.04
N LEU A 105 6.50 0.49 6.18
CA LEU A 105 7.81 -0.13 6.37
C LEU A 105 8.41 0.18 7.75
N LYS A 106 8.28 1.43 8.18
CA LYS A 106 8.92 1.92 9.40
C LYS A 106 8.15 1.55 10.67
N PHE A 107 6.81 1.60 10.64
CA PHE A 107 6.00 1.54 11.86
C PHE A 107 5.06 0.33 11.97
N VAL A 108 4.91 -0.49 10.92
CA VAL A 108 3.94 -1.60 10.94
C VAL A 108 4.22 -2.60 12.06
N SER A 109 5.47 -2.80 12.45
CA SER A 109 5.81 -3.67 13.59
C SER A 109 5.20 -3.20 14.91
N SER A 110 5.06 -1.88 15.09
CA SER A 110 4.50 -1.23 16.28
C SER A 110 2.97 -1.18 16.29
N PHE A 111 2.32 -1.45 15.16
CA PHE A 111 0.85 -1.45 15.07
C PHE A 111 0.23 -2.63 15.82
N SER A 112 -0.94 -2.37 16.40
CA SER A 112 -1.80 -3.42 16.95
C SER A 112 -2.25 -4.37 15.83
N GLU A 113 -2.72 -5.56 16.22
CA GLU A 113 -3.25 -6.51 15.24
C GLU A 113 -4.45 -5.93 14.47
N GLU A 114 -5.36 -5.24 15.16
CA GLU A 114 -6.50 -4.56 14.54
C GLU A 114 -6.06 -3.53 13.50
N GLN A 115 -5.08 -2.69 13.83
CA GLN A 115 -4.53 -1.70 12.91
C GLN A 115 -3.90 -2.35 11.68
N LYS A 116 -3.17 -3.47 11.85
CA LYS A 116 -2.62 -4.22 10.71
C LYS A 116 -3.72 -4.77 9.81
N ILE A 117 -4.77 -5.38 10.40
CA ILE A 117 -5.89 -5.95 9.66
C ILE A 117 -6.61 -4.87 8.85
N ASP A 118 -6.87 -3.73 9.49
CA ASP A 118 -7.53 -2.60 8.86
C ASP A 118 -6.70 -2.00 7.72
N LEU A 119 -5.40 -1.83 7.94
CA LEU A 119 -4.45 -1.41 6.90
C LEU A 119 -4.45 -2.37 5.70
N ALA A 120 -4.36 -3.68 5.96
CA ALA A 120 -4.34 -4.69 4.90
C ALA A 120 -5.65 -4.72 4.10
N ASN A 121 -6.81 -4.61 4.77
CA ASN A 121 -8.11 -4.51 4.08
C ASN A 121 -8.23 -3.22 3.28
N THR A 122 -7.76 -2.10 3.82
CA THR A 122 -7.76 -0.79 3.14
C THR A 122 -6.92 -0.86 1.87
N ILE A 123 -5.68 -1.33 1.95
CA ILE A 123 -4.79 -1.48 0.78
C ILE A 123 -5.42 -2.41 -0.26
N LEU A 124 -5.95 -3.56 0.17
CA LEU A 124 -6.58 -4.53 -0.72
C LEU A 124 -7.78 -3.91 -1.47
N THR A 125 -8.59 -3.12 -0.77
CA THR A 125 -9.75 -2.42 -1.34
C THR A 125 -9.32 -1.36 -2.34
N THR A 126 -8.29 -0.57 -2.03
CA THR A 126 -7.69 0.40 -2.96
C THR A 126 -7.15 -0.29 -4.22
N LEU A 127 -6.43 -1.41 -4.08
CA LEU A 127 -5.94 -2.20 -5.21
C LEU A 127 -7.09 -2.76 -6.06
N SER A 128 -8.20 -3.18 -5.45
CA SER A 128 -9.41 -3.60 -6.18
C SER A 128 -10.03 -2.47 -7.01
N GLY A 129 -9.89 -1.22 -6.57
CA GLY A 129 -10.41 -0.03 -7.28
C GLY A 129 -9.54 0.44 -8.44
N PHE A 130 -8.30 -0.04 -8.57
CA PHE A 130 -7.44 0.28 -9.70
C PHE A 130 -7.99 -0.29 -11.00
N LYS A 131 -7.82 0.47 -12.09
CA LYS A 131 -8.34 0.12 -13.41
C LYS A 131 -7.24 -0.56 -14.23
N PRO A 132 -7.60 -1.33 -15.28
CA PRO A 132 -6.63 -1.75 -16.29
C PRO A 132 -5.90 -0.53 -16.85
N GLY A 133 -4.57 -0.58 -16.87
CA GLY A 133 -3.73 0.54 -17.29
C GLY A 133 -3.25 1.47 -16.17
N THR A 134 -3.65 1.23 -14.91
CA THR A 134 -3.02 1.94 -13.77
C THR A 134 -1.49 1.75 -13.80
N PRO A 135 -0.71 2.83 -13.60
CA PRO A 135 0.74 2.76 -13.63
C PRO A 135 1.30 1.66 -12.71
N ARG A 136 2.21 0.84 -13.25
CA ARG A 136 2.76 -0.35 -12.58
C ARG A 136 3.46 -0.02 -11.26
N ASN A 137 4.09 1.15 -11.18
CA ASN A 137 4.72 1.65 -9.96
C ASN A 137 3.70 1.84 -8.83
N LEU A 138 2.51 2.40 -9.11
CA LEU A 138 1.48 2.58 -8.07
C LEU A 138 1.02 1.23 -7.49
N VAL A 139 0.77 0.26 -8.36
CA VAL A 139 0.42 -1.11 -7.96
C VAL A 139 1.55 -1.71 -7.12
N SER A 140 2.80 -1.58 -7.58
CA SER A 140 3.96 -2.14 -6.90
C SER A 140 4.17 -1.56 -5.49
N GLU A 141 4.10 -0.24 -5.35
CA GLU A 141 4.31 0.46 -4.08
C GLU A 141 3.26 0.08 -3.01
N LEU A 142 1.98 0.02 -3.38
CA LEU A 142 0.93 -0.46 -2.48
C LEU A 142 1.03 -1.96 -2.21
N SER A 143 1.40 -2.76 -3.22
CA SER A 143 1.59 -4.21 -3.03
C SER A 143 2.73 -4.50 -2.05
N GLN A 144 3.81 -3.72 -2.09
CA GLN A 144 4.90 -3.81 -1.11
C GLN A 144 4.39 -3.47 0.29
N SER A 145 3.61 -2.39 0.44
CA SER A 145 2.99 -2.01 1.71
C SER A 145 2.11 -3.13 2.28
N LEU A 146 1.30 -3.77 1.42
CA LEU A 146 0.46 -4.91 1.79
C LEU A 146 1.32 -6.11 2.22
N ALA A 147 2.38 -6.43 1.46
CA ALA A 147 3.29 -7.51 1.77
C ALA A 147 3.94 -7.32 3.15
N TYR A 148 4.47 -6.13 3.45
CA TYR A 148 5.04 -5.83 4.77
C TYR A 148 4.02 -5.97 5.88
N THR A 149 2.78 -5.51 5.65
CA THR A 149 1.69 -5.64 6.62
C THR A 149 1.37 -7.10 6.92
N ILE A 150 1.18 -7.93 5.88
CA ILE A 150 0.90 -9.36 6.01
C ILE A 150 2.07 -10.08 6.70
N ILE A 151 3.30 -9.88 6.22
CA ILE A 151 4.51 -10.53 6.75
C ILE A 151 4.71 -10.19 8.23
N SER A 152 4.41 -8.96 8.66
CA SER A 152 4.55 -8.54 10.05
C SER A 152 3.70 -9.37 11.04
N GLY A 153 2.54 -9.85 10.59
CA GLY A 153 1.58 -10.64 11.39
C GLY A 153 1.48 -12.12 11.03
N TYR A 154 2.12 -12.58 9.94
CA TYR A 154 1.88 -13.88 9.31
C TYR A 154 2.04 -15.12 10.23
N LEU A 155 2.95 -15.07 11.20
CA LEU A 155 3.15 -16.18 12.14
C LEU A 155 2.18 -16.14 13.32
N CYS A 156 1.67 -14.96 13.67
CA CYS A 156 0.95 -14.72 14.93
C CYS A 156 -0.55 -14.52 14.74
N SER A 157 -1.00 -14.30 13.51
CA SER A 157 -2.40 -14.03 13.18
C SER A 157 -2.81 -14.87 11.98
N ASP A 158 -3.77 -15.77 12.17
CA ASP A 158 -4.34 -16.56 11.08
C ASP A 158 -5.08 -15.65 10.08
N VAL A 159 -5.72 -14.59 10.58
CA VAL A 159 -6.36 -13.56 9.73
C VAL A 159 -5.36 -12.93 8.77
N MET A 160 -4.13 -12.68 9.22
CA MET A 160 -3.05 -12.18 8.35
C MET A 160 -2.62 -13.21 7.31
N ALA A 161 -2.56 -14.49 7.66
CA ALA A 161 -2.25 -15.55 6.71
C ALA A 161 -3.36 -15.72 5.65
N ASP A 162 -4.62 -15.55 6.05
CA ASP A 162 -5.80 -15.66 5.19
C ASP A 162 -5.90 -14.53 4.14
N PHE A 163 -5.15 -13.43 4.29
CA PHE A 163 -5.09 -12.41 3.24
C PHE A 163 -4.53 -12.95 1.93
N ILE A 164 -3.68 -13.97 1.95
CA ILE A 164 -3.21 -14.62 0.73
C ILE A 164 -4.39 -15.27 -0.01
N ASP A 165 -5.30 -15.91 0.71
CA ASP A 165 -6.51 -16.50 0.13
C ASP A 165 -7.44 -15.43 -0.43
N LYS A 166 -7.60 -14.31 0.29
CA LYS A 166 -8.37 -13.15 -0.21
C LYS A 166 -7.80 -12.63 -1.53
N ILE A 167 -6.48 -12.57 -1.68
CA ILE A 167 -5.83 -12.14 -2.94
C ILE A 167 -6.05 -13.17 -4.04
N ILE A 168 -5.88 -14.47 -3.76
CA ILE A 168 -6.15 -15.56 -4.72
C ILE A 168 -7.61 -15.51 -5.20
N LEU A 169 -8.57 -15.24 -4.31
CA LEU A 169 -9.97 -15.06 -4.67
C LEU A 169 -10.18 -13.91 -5.64
N GLN A 170 -9.44 -12.79 -5.50
CA GLN A 170 -9.52 -11.69 -6.47
C GLN A 170 -8.94 -12.06 -7.84
N VAL A 171 -7.90 -12.89 -7.89
CA VAL A 171 -7.36 -13.41 -9.16
C VAL A 171 -8.37 -14.34 -9.86
N ASN A 172 -9.10 -15.15 -9.09
CA ASN A 172 -10.09 -16.08 -9.65
C ASN A 172 -11.37 -15.40 -10.14
N LYS A 173 -11.62 -14.14 -9.75
CA LYS A 173 -12.75 -13.40 -10.31
C LYS A 173 -12.52 -13.15 -11.79
N ASP A 174 -13.58 -13.32 -12.58
CA ASP A 174 -13.58 -12.92 -13.98
C ASP A 174 -13.63 -11.38 -14.04
N SER A 175 -12.46 -10.76 -13.92
CA SER A 175 -12.31 -9.32 -13.83
C SER A 175 -11.04 -8.89 -14.58
N PRO A 176 -11.09 -7.75 -15.30
CA PRO A 176 -9.89 -7.12 -15.86
C PRO A 176 -8.81 -6.84 -14.82
N ASN A 177 -9.19 -6.72 -13.54
CA ASN A 177 -8.25 -6.46 -12.44
C ASN A 177 -7.46 -7.71 -12.01
N LYS A 178 -7.69 -8.88 -12.63
CA LYS A 178 -6.94 -10.13 -12.38
C LYS A 178 -5.42 -9.91 -12.47
N ILE A 179 -4.96 -9.14 -13.46
CA ILE A 179 -3.53 -8.85 -13.66
C ILE A 179 -2.94 -8.07 -12.48
N VAL A 180 -3.69 -7.13 -11.89
CA VAL A 180 -3.27 -6.37 -10.71
C VAL A 180 -3.00 -7.33 -9.56
N PHE A 181 -3.90 -8.28 -9.29
CA PHE A 181 -3.73 -9.22 -8.19
C PHE A 181 -2.66 -10.30 -8.44
N LEU A 182 -2.42 -10.68 -9.70
CA LEU A 182 -1.24 -11.48 -10.06
C LEU A 182 0.06 -10.72 -9.75
N GLN A 183 0.11 -9.43 -10.06
CA GLN A 183 1.25 -8.58 -9.71
C GLN A 183 1.42 -8.47 -8.19
N VAL A 184 0.32 -8.33 -7.44
CA VAL A 184 0.35 -8.31 -5.96
C VAL A 184 0.96 -9.61 -5.41
N LEU A 185 0.52 -10.77 -5.91
CA LEU A 185 1.08 -12.07 -5.49
C LEU A 185 2.58 -12.16 -5.79
N ASN A 186 3.01 -11.71 -6.97
CA ASN A 186 4.42 -11.68 -7.33
C ASN A 186 5.23 -10.80 -6.37
N VAL A 187 4.75 -9.58 -6.05
CA VAL A 187 5.43 -8.69 -5.10
C VAL A 187 5.51 -9.31 -3.71
N ILE A 188 4.44 -9.96 -3.22
CA ILE A 188 4.48 -10.64 -1.91
C ILE A 188 5.56 -11.74 -1.90
N ILE A 189 5.66 -12.53 -2.96
CA ILE A 189 6.69 -13.56 -3.09
C ILE A 189 8.09 -12.93 -3.13
N GLU A 190 8.28 -11.84 -3.87
CA GLU A 190 9.55 -11.11 -3.92
C GLU A 190 9.96 -10.60 -2.53
N GLU A 191 9.03 -10.00 -1.78
CA GLU A 191 9.32 -9.50 -0.42
C GLU A 191 9.59 -10.63 0.58
N LEU A 192 8.88 -11.76 0.46
CA LEU A 192 9.18 -12.97 1.25
C LEU A 192 10.59 -13.49 1.00
N ASN A 193 11.10 -13.35 -0.23
CA ASN A 193 12.45 -13.80 -0.60
C ASN A 193 13.54 -12.72 -0.44
N ARG A 194 13.19 -11.43 -0.33
CA ARG A 194 14.17 -10.33 -0.24
C ARG A 194 15.02 -10.38 1.03
N GLU A 195 16.32 -10.51 0.91
CA GLU A 195 17.21 -10.38 2.08
C GLU A 195 17.12 -8.95 2.64
N ILE A 196 16.70 -8.82 3.90
CA ILE A 196 16.64 -7.53 4.59
C ILE A 196 17.73 -7.53 5.66
N PRO A 197 18.80 -6.74 5.50
CA PRO A 197 19.82 -6.58 6.52
C PRO A 197 19.19 -6.11 7.84
N GLY A 198 19.49 -6.77 8.95
CA GLY A 198 19.03 -6.37 10.29
C GLY A 198 17.69 -6.98 10.76
N ASN A 199 16.95 -7.70 9.91
CA ASN A 199 15.83 -8.51 10.38
C ASN A 199 16.33 -9.81 11.02
N SER A 200 15.62 -10.34 12.03
CA SER A 200 15.95 -11.66 12.57
C SER A 200 15.72 -12.72 11.50
N ILE A 201 16.81 -13.17 10.87
CA ILE A 201 16.83 -14.22 9.84
C ILE A 201 15.93 -15.41 10.21
N PRO A 202 15.92 -15.91 11.47
CA PRO A 202 15.09 -17.07 11.83
C PRO A 202 13.58 -16.83 11.74
N LYS A 203 13.08 -15.63 12.08
CA LYS A 203 11.64 -15.33 11.98
C LYS A 203 11.21 -15.32 10.52
N LYS A 204 12.04 -14.76 9.64
CA LYS A 204 11.75 -14.70 8.20
C LYS A 204 11.76 -16.07 7.56
N GLU A 205 12.75 -16.90 7.85
CA GLU A 205 12.82 -18.29 7.35
C GLU A 205 11.58 -19.10 7.74
N ARG A 206 11.09 -18.94 8.98
CA ARG A 206 9.84 -19.59 9.43
C ARG A 206 8.62 -19.12 8.65
N ILE A 207 8.51 -17.81 8.37
CA ILE A 207 7.43 -17.27 7.53
C ILE A 207 7.48 -17.89 6.13
N VAL A 208 8.67 -17.91 5.52
CA VAL A 208 8.88 -18.46 4.18
C VAL A 208 8.54 -19.95 4.15
N SER A 209 8.96 -20.73 5.15
CA SER A 209 8.61 -22.15 5.24
C SER A 209 7.10 -22.33 5.36
N LYS A 210 6.44 -21.63 6.29
CA LYS A 210 4.98 -21.70 6.47
C LYS A 210 4.24 -21.34 5.18
N PHE A 211 4.67 -20.31 4.46
CA PHE A 211 4.09 -19.91 3.18
C PHE A 211 4.28 -20.99 2.10
N LYS A 212 5.49 -21.56 1.98
CA LYS A 212 5.79 -22.65 1.04
C LYS A 212 4.90 -23.86 1.29
N ASP A 213 4.72 -24.24 2.55
CA ASP A 213 3.98 -25.43 2.94
C ASP A 213 2.46 -25.26 2.77
N SER A 214 1.94 -24.04 2.97
CA SER A 214 0.49 -23.80 3.04
C SER A 214 -0.13 -23.08 1.84
N LYS A 215 0.61 -22.22 1.13
CA LYS A 215 0.03 -21.31 0.12
C LYS A 215 0.72 -21.31 -1.24
N LEU A 216 2.00 -21.70 -1.33
CA LEU A 216 2.75 -21.61 -2.59
C LEU A 216 2.11 -22.41 -3.73
N LYS A 217 1.60 -23.62 -3.42
CA LYS A 217 0.91 -24.45 -4.42
C LYS A 217 -0.31 -23.74 -4.99
N ASP A 218 -1.14 -23.14 -4.13
CA ASP A 218 -2.37 -22.47 -4.54
C ASP A 218 -2.07 -21.23 -5.38
N VAL A 219 -1.05 -20.46 -4.99
CA VAL A 219 -0.56 -19.31 -5.76
C VAL A 219 -0.04 -19.74 -7.15
N PHE A 220 0.70 -20.85 -7.23
CA PHE A 220 1.15 -21.38 -8.51
C PHE A 220 -0.03 -21.87 -9.38
N SER A 221 -0.98 -22.59 -8.78
CA SER A 221 -2.17 -23.08 -9.48
C SER A 221 -3.02 -21.95 -10.06
N VAL A 222 -3.27 -20.88 -9.29
CA VAL A 222 -4.07 -19.75 -9.80
C VAL A 222 -3.35 -18.99 -10.91
N SER A 223 -2.03 -18.83 -10.80
CA SER A 223 -1.21 -18.17 -11.82
C SER A 223 -1.18 -18.97 -13.13
N LEU A 224 -1.04 -20.30 -13.04
CA LEU A 224 -1.08 -21.19 -14.19
C LEU A 224 -2.43 -21.19 -14.89
N ASN A 225 -3.53 -21.18 -14.12
CA ASN A 225 -4.87 -21.11 -14.68
C ASN A 225 -5.11 -19.79 -15.42
N ALA A 226 -4.71 -18.66 -14.81
CA ALA A 226 -4.79 -17.35 -15.47
C ALA A 226 -3.97 -17.29 -16.77
N LEU A 227 -2.79 -17.92 -16.81
CA LEU A 227 -1.98 -18.02 -18.01
C LEU A 227 -2.69 -18.86 -19.10
N LYS A 228 -3.25 -20.01 -18.75
CA LYS A 228 -4.01 -20.86 -19.69
C LYS A 228 -5.21 -20.14 -20.28
N GLU A 229 -5.99 -19.44 -19.45
CA GLU A 229 -7.11 -18.62 -19.89
C GLU A 229 -6.66 -17.54 -20.88
N THR A 230 -5.57 -16.85 -20.57
CA THR A 230 -5.01 -15.80 -21.46
C THR A 230 -4.62 -16.37 -22.82
N ILE A 231 -3.94 -17.52 -22.85
CA ILE A 231 -3.52 -18.20 -24.08
C ILE A 231 -4.75 -18.67 -24.89
N ASN A 232 -5.74 -19.27 -24.23
CA ASN A 232 -6.94 -19.77 -24.89
C ASN A 232 -7.78 -18.64 -25.49
N ASN A 233 -7.86 -17.49 -24.81
CA ASN A 233 -8.58 -16.32 -25.32
C ASN A 233 -7.86 -15.70 -26.53
N GLN A 234 -6.52 -15.63 -26.53
CA GLN A 234 -5.74 -15.22 -27.70
C GLN A 234 -5.86 -16.18 -28.89
N GLY A 235 -6.11 -17.47 -28.62
CA GLY A 235 -6.37 -18.48 -29.65
C GLY A 235 -7.75 -18.38 -30.31
N LEU A 236 -8.71 -17.68 -29.70
CA LEU A 236 -10.07 -17.49 -30.27
C LEU A 236 -10.16 -16.23 -31.14
N ASP A 237 -9.44 -15.17 -30.80
CA ASP A 237 -9.37 -13.94 -31.60
C ASP A 237 -8.65 -14.15 -32.95
N SER A 238 -7.81 -15.18 -33.07
CA SER A 238 -7.14 -15.54 -34.33
C SER A 238 -7.98 -16.43 -35.27
N VAL A 239 -9.13 -16.93 -34.81
CA VAL A 239 -10.02 -17.80 -35.60
C VAL A 239 -11.26 -17.06 -36.14
N GLN A 240 -11.57 -15.87 -35.63
CA GLN A 240 -12.69 -15.04 -36.13
C GLN A 240 -12.30 -14.05 -37.25
N GLY A 241 -11.07 -14.14 -37.75
CA GLY A 241 -10.52 -13.27 -38.80
C GLY A 241 -10.50 -13.89 -40.21
N TYR A 242 -11.46 -14.75 -40.56
CA TYR A 242 -11.63 -15.29 -41.92
C TYR A 242 -13.10 -15.31 -42.34
#